data_AF-A0A495JSD4-F1
#
_entry.id   AF-A0A495JSD4-F1
#
_cell.length_a   1.000
_cell.length_b   1.000
_cell.length_c   1.000
_cell.angle_alpha   90.00
_cell.angle_beta   90.00
_cell.angle_gamma   90.00
#
_symmetry.space_group_name_H-M   'P 1'
#
loop_
_entity.id
_entity.type
_entity.pdbx_description
1 polymer ?
#
loop_
_entity_poly.entity_id
_entity_poly.type
_entity_poly.pdbx_seq_one_letter_code
_entity_poly.pdbx_strand_id
1 'polypeptide(L)'
;MTTPGGGYAQMNTGAVLPILRGLAESGRTLDSGWSNSRAAIADSEPGIGADLLGQAFRSVYAELSTATRQAGERLPAAILSDAATGERCVADYRAADARGASAFSDIPG
;
A
#
# COMPACT_ATOMS: atom_id res chain seq x y z
N MET A 1 -10.19 44.44 6.47
CA MET A 1 -11.10 43.68 7.35
C MET A 1 -10.54 42.27 7.43
N THR A 2 -10.14 41.88 8.63
CA THR A 2 -9.26 40.76 8.95
C THR A 2 -9.94 39.39 8.80
N THR A 3 -9.23 38.48 8.14
CA THR A 3 -9.52 37.04 8.04
C THR A 3 -9.65 36.41 9.44
N PRO A 4 -10.74 35.68 9.75
CA PRO A 4 -10.77 34.83 10.94
C PRO A 4 -9.97 33.55 10.67
N GLY A 5 -9.05 33.23 11.57
CA GLY A 5 -8.13 32.11 11.45
C GLY A 5 -8.78 30.73 11.60
N GLY A 6 -8.20 29.76 10.89
CA GLY A 6 -8.46 28.32 11.03
C GLY A 6 -7.57 27.47 10.09
N GLY A 7 -6.46 26.94 10.62
CA GLY A 7 -5.85 25.65 10.19
C GLY A 7 -4.91 25.61 8.97
N TYR A 8 -3.60 25.52 9.21
CA TYR A 8 -2.51 25.42 8.22
C TYR A 8 -2.33 24.05 7.54
N ALA A 9 -3.39 23.34 7.16
CA ALA A 9 -3.28 22.11 6.37
C ALA A 9 -4.45 21.96 5.40
N GLN A 10 -4.37 22.58 4.22
CA GLN A 10 -5.31 22.26 3.14
C GLN A 10 -4.86 21.00 2.41
N MET A 11 -5.57 19.89 2.66
CA MET A 11 -5.42 18.70 1.81
C MET A 11 -6.17 18.91 0.49
N ASN A 12 -5.47 18.90 -0.64
CA ASN A 12 -6.11 18.84 -1.96
C ASN A 12 -6.67 17.44 -2.20
N THR A 13 -7.86 17.16 -1.65
CA THR A 13 -8.49 15.84 -1.75
C THR A 13 -8.80 15.41 -3.18
N GLY A 14 -8.95 16.36 -4.12
CA GLY A 14 -9.15 16.10 -5.54
C GLY A 14 -7.90 15.53 -6.23
N ALA A 15 -6.71 15.96 -5.80
CA ALA A 15 -5.43 15.46 -6.31
C ALA A 15 -4.95 14.20 -5.57
N VAL A 16 -5.21 14.09 -4.26
CA VAL A 16 -4.73 12.98 -3.43
C VAL A 16 -5.48 11.68 -3.68
N LEU A 17 -6.80 11.72 -3.85
CA LEU A 17 -7.61 10.51 -3.99
C LEU A 17 -7.26 9.68 -5.25
N PRO A 18 -7.03 10.27 -6.44
CA PRO A 18 -6.53 9.53 -7.59
C PRO A 18 -5.18 8.84 -7.35
N ILE A 19 -4.26 9.49 -6.63
CA ILE A 19 -2.94 8.93 -6.32
C ILE A 19 -3.08 7.69 -5.43
N LEU A 20 -3.92 7.77 -4.39
CA LEU A 20 -4.18 6.64 -3.48
C LEU A 20 -4.81 5.45 -4.21
N ARG A 21 -5.73 5.72 -5.15
CA ARG A 21 -6.30 4.67 -6.01
C ARG A 21 -5.26 4.04 -6.91
N GLY A 22 -4.35 4.83 -7.48
CA GLY A 22 -3.22 4.32 -8.26
C GLY A 22 -2.26 3.48 -7.42
N LEU A 23 -2.04 3.87 -6.16
CA LEU A 23 -1.24 3.09 -5.21
C LEU A 23 -1.92 1.75 -4.89
N ALA A 24 -3.23 1.76 -4.62
CA ALA A 24 -4.00 0.53 -4.40
C ALA A 24 -3.92 -0.41 -5.61
N GLU A 25 -4.05 0.13 -6.83
CA GLU A 25 -3.97 -0.66 -8.05
C GLU A 25 -2.58 -1.26 -8.28
N SER A 26 -1.53 -0.48 -7.99
CA SER A 26 -0.15 -0.98 -8.01
C SER A 26 0.04 -2.11 -7.00
N GLY A 27 -0.53 -1.97 -5.79
CA GLY A 27 -0.54 -3.02 -4.76
C GLY A 27 -1.21 -4.31 -5.24
N ARG A 28 -2.39 -4.23 -5.86
CA ARG A 28 -3.09 -5.42 -6.42
C ARG A 28 -2.32 -6.08 -7.56
N THR A 29 -1.71 -5.27 -8.42
CA THR A 29 -0.87 -5.76 -9.53
C THR A 29 0.34 -6.51 -8.99
N LEU A 30 1.01 -5.97 -7.98
CA LEU A 30 2.15 -6.61 -7.32
C LEU A 30 1.72 -7.90 -6.61
N ASP A 31 0.59 -7.89 -5.90
CA ASP A 31 0.08 -9.08 -5.19
C ASP A 31 -0.23 -10.22 -6.16
N SER A 32 -0.94 -9.91 -7.25
CA SER A 32 -1.28 -10.89 -8.30
C SER A 32 -0.02 -11.42 -8.99
N GLY A 33 0.91 -10.53 -9.36
CA GLY A 33 2.19 -10.90 -9.96
C GLY A 33 3.02 -11.79 -9.05
N TRP A 34 3.12 -11.44 -7.77
CA TRP A 34 3.82 -12.23 -6.76
C TRP A 34 3.17 -13.59 -6.55
N SER A 35 1.84 -13.68 -6.46
CA SER A 35 1.12 -14.95 -6.32
C SER A 35 1.43 -15.90 -7.47
N ASN A 36 1.44 -15.40 -8.71
CA ASN A 36 1.80 -16.18 -9.90
C ASN A 36 3.26 -16.63 -9.86
N SER A 37 4.19 -15.73 -9.52
CA SER A 37 5.62 -16.08 -9.40
C SER A 37 5.86 -17.11 -8.29
N ARG A 38 5.19 -16.98 -7.15
CA ARG A 38 5.29 -17.92 -6.04
C ARG A 38 4.82 -19.33 -6.44
N ALA A 39 3.73 -19.43 -7.19
CA ALA A 39 3.25 -20.69 -7.73
C ALA A 39 4.29 -21.31 -8.69
N ALA A 40 4.79 -20.53 -9.65
CA ALA A 40 5.80 -21.00 -10.60
C ALA A 40 7.12 -21.44 -9.92
N ILE A 41 7.54 -20.75 -8.85
CA ILE A 41 8.69 -21.14 -8.04
C ILE A 41 8.42 -22.50 -7.37
N ALA A 42 7.27 -22.66 -6.71
CA ALA A 42 6.92 -23.90 -6.04
C ALA A 42 6.87 -25.09 -7.00
N ASP A 43 6.42 -24.87 -8.23
CA ASP A 43 6.39 -25.90 -9.29
C ASP A 43 7.80 -26.27 -9.78
N SER A 44 8.75 -25.34 -9.74
CA SER A 44 10.11 -25.51 -10.28
C SER A 44 11.14 -25.98 -9.24
N GLU A 45 10.95 -25.66 -7.96
CA GLU A 45 11.87 -26.02 -6.87
C GLU A 45 12.14 -27.53 -6.71
N PRO A 46 11.19 -28.44 -6.97
CA PRO A 46 11.48 -29.88 -7.00
C PRO A 46 12.54 -30.26 -8.03
N GLY A 47 12.73 -29.44 -9.08
CA GLY A 47 13.76 -29.62 -10.09
C GLY A 47 15.19 -29.34 -9.59
N ILE A 48 15.35 -28.73 -8.42
CA ILE A 48 16.65 -28.62 -7.77
C ILE A 48 17.03 -30.03 -7.29
N GLY A 49 17.97 -30.67 -7.98
CA GLY A 49 18.37 -32.06 -7.72
C GLY A 49 18.67 -32.37 -6.25
N ALA A 50 18.60 -33.66 -5.91
CA ALA A 50 18.99 -34.18 -4.60
C ALA A 50 20.47 -34.62 -4.54
N ASP A 51 21.19 -34.50 -5.66
CA ASP A 51 22.61 -34.80 -5.75
C ASP A 51 23.47 -33.77 -5.00
N LEU A 52 24.79 -34.01 -4.94
CA LEU A 52 25.73 -33.13 -4.23
C LEU A 52 25.68 -31.68 -4.75
N LEU A 53 25.48 -31.50 -6.06
CA LEU A 53 25.37 -30.18 -6.66
C LEU A 53 24.08 -29.47 -6.24
N GLY A 54 22.95 -30.16 -6.27
CA GLY A 54 21.67 -29.63 -5.81
C GLY A 54 21.66 -29.33 -4.32
N GLN A 55 22.29 -30.15 -3.49
CA GLN A 55 22.47 -29.87 -2.05
C GLN A 55 23.34 -28.63 -1.81
N ALA A 56 24.46 -28.50 -2.53
CA ALA A 56 25.32 -27.31 -2.45
C ALA A 56 24.55 -26.05 -2.87
N PHE A 57 23.78 -26.12 -3.96
CA PHE A 57 22.92 -25.01 -4.40
C PHE A 57 21.86 -24.64 -3.35
N ARG A 58 21.17 -25.63 -2.78
CA ARG A 58 20.14 -25.41 -1.74
C ARG A 58 20.68 -24.64 -0.54
N SER A 59 21.95 -24.85 -0.17
CA SER A 59 22.56 -24.16 0.98
C SER A 59 22.57 -22.64 0.83
N VAL A 60 22.80 -22.13 -0.39
CA VAL A 60 22.80 -20.69 -0.69
C VAL A 60 21.39 -20.21 -1.05
N TYR A 61 20.67 -21.03 -1.80
CA TYR A 61 19.33 -20.69 -2.29
C TYR A 61 18.31 -20.52 -1.15
N ALA A 62 18.35 -21.33 -0.10
CA ALA A 62 17.30 -21.37 0.93
C ALA A 62 17.10 -20.02 1.63
N GLU A 63 18.18 -19.34 2.01
CA GLU A 63 18.10 -18.04 2.71
C GLU A 63 17.53 -16.96 1.79
N LEU A 64 18.09 -16.81 0.59
CA LEU A 64 17.66 -15.82 -0.39
C LEU A 64 16.21 -16.05 -0.86
N SER A 65 15.85 -17.32 -1.04
CA SER A 65 14.50 -17.75 -1.42
C SER A 65 13.49 -17.43 -0.31
N THR A 66 13.87 -17.60 0.95
CA THR A 66 13.05 -17.22 2.11
C THR A 66 12.86 -15.70 2.19
N ALA A 67 13.96 -14.94 2.10
CA ALA A 67 13.92 -13.47 2.16
C ALA A 67 13.07 -12.88 1.01
N THR A 68 13.22 -13.42 -0.20
CA THR A 68 12.43 -13.02 -1.37
C THR A 68 10.94 -13.28 -1.14
N ARG A 69 10.58 -14.45 -0.59
CA ARG A 69 9.17 -14.74 -0.29
C ARG A 69 8.56 -13.79 0.73
N GLN A 70 9.30 -13.53 1.81
CA GLN A 70 8.85 -12.58 2.83
C GLN A 70 8.65 -11.17 2.27
N ALA A 71 9.55 -10.71 1.38
CA ALA A 71 9.41 -9.41 0.73
C ALA A 71 8.20 -9.37 -0.21
N GLY A 72 8.02 -10.41 -1.03
CA GLY A 72 6.88 -10.54 -1.95
C GLY A 72 5.53 -10.59 -1.23
N GLU A 73 5.47 -11.15 -0.02
CA GLU A 73 4.25 -11.15 0.81
C GLU A 73 4.00 -9.80 1.49
N ARG A 74 5.05 -9.12 1.97
CA ARG A 74 4.91 -7.89 2.75
C ARG A 74 4.66 -6.65 1.90
N LEU A 75 5.34 -6.52 0.76
CA LEU A 75 5.31 -5.29 -0.04
C LEU A 75 3.92 -4.96 -0.60
N PRO A 76 3.19 -5.89 -1.25
CA PRO A 76 1.85 -5.60 -1.75
C PRO A 76 0.88 -5.25 -0.60
N ALA A 77 0.97 -5.98 0.52
CA ALA A 77 0.14 -5.74 1.69
C ALA A 77 0.38 -4.34 2.31
N ALA A 78 1.65 -3.91 2.41
CA ALA A 78 2.00 -2.59 2.91
C ALA A 78 1.43 -1.48 2.02
N ILE A 79 1.61 -1.60 0.69
CA ILE A 79 1.11 -0.64 -0.29
C ILE A 79 -0.42 -0.52 -0.23
N LEU A 80 -1.12 -1.66 -0.14
CA LEU A 80 -2.58 -1.69 -0.02
C LEU A 80 -3.06 -1.06 1.31
N SER A 81 -2.34 -1.33 2.40
CA SER A 81 -2.62 -0.75 3.72
C SER A 81 -2.45 0.77 3.72
N ASP A 82 -1.37 1.27 3.11
CA ASP A 82 -1.08 2.70 3.00
C ASP A 82 -2.14 3.41 2.15
N ALA A 83 -2.53 2.82 1.02
CA ALA A 83 -3.59 3.35 0.17
C ALA A 83 -4.93 3.44 0.94
N ALA A 84 -5.32 2.37 1.64
CA ALA A 84 -6.54 2.34 2.43
C ALA A 84 -6.52 3.34 3.59
N THR A 85 -5.36 3.49 4.25
CA THR A 85 -5.17 4.48 5.32
C THR A 85 -5.30 5.90 4.77
N GLY A 86 -4.67 6.18 3.63
CA GLY A 86 -4.79 7.47 2.98
C GLY A 86 -6.23 7.81 2.57
N GLU A 87 -7.00 6.83 2.07
CA GLU A 87 -8.40 7.05 1.71
C GLU A 87 -9.26 7.41 2.93
N ARG A 88 -9.01 6.76 4.08
CA ARG A 88 -9.66 7.11 5.35
C ARG A 88 -9.30 8.52 5.79
N CYS A 89 -8.02 8.90 5.73
CA CYS A 89 -7.59 10.26 6.04
C CYS A 89 -8.27 11.31 5.16
N VAL A 90 -8.45 11.05 3.86
CA VAL A 90 -9.21 11.94 2.96
C VAL A 90 -10.67 12.05 3.38
N ALA A 91 -11.31 10.94 3.75
CA ALA A 91 -12.70 10.94 4.22
C ALA A 91 -12.85 11.73 5.53
N ASP A 92 -11.96 11.51 6.49
CA ASP A 92 -11.96 12.21 7.78
C ASP A 92 -11.71 13.71 7.60
N TYR A 93 -10.79 14.08 6.70
CA TYR A 93 -10.54 15.47 6.34
C TYR A 93 -11.78 16.14 5.77
N ARG A 94 -12.46 15.51 4.80
CA ARG A 94 -13.71 16.05 4.22
C ARG A 94 -14.82 16.19 5.25
N ALA A 95 -14.95 15.24 6.16
CA ALA A 95 -15.93 15.30 7.23
C ALA A 95 -15.61 16.44 8.22
N ALA A 96 -14.34 16.66 8.54
CA ALA A 96 -13.91 17.77 9.38
C ALA A 96 -14.15 19.13 8.71
N ASP A 97 -13.82 19.25 7.42
CA ASP A 97 -14.05 20.45 6.61
C ASP A 97 -15.54 20.81 6.54
N ALA A 98 -16.41 19.83 6.28
CA ALA A 98 -17.86 20.03 6.26
C ALA A 98 -18.42 20.50 7.63
N ARG A 99 -17.97 19.89 8.74
CA ARG A 99 -18.35 20.33 10.10
C ARG A 99 -17.87 21.74 10.41
N GLY A 100 -16.67 22.10 9.95
CA GLY A 100 -16.14 23.45 10.08
C GLY A 100 -17.00 24.45 9.31
N ALA A 101 -17.29 24.17 8.04
CA ALA A 101 -18.11 25.03 7.20
C ALA A 101 -19.51 25.25 7.78
N SER A 102 -20.18 24.21 8.29
CA SER A 102 -21.51 24.35 8.90
C SER A 102 -21.48 25.21 10.17
N ALA A 103 -20.43 25.08 10.99
CA ALA A 103 -20.28 25.88 12.20
C ALA A 103 -20.12 27.39 11.91
N PHE A 104 -19.54 27.74 10.75
CA PHE A 104 -19.43 29.14 10.32
C PHE A 104 -20.71 29.68 9.67
N SER A 105 -21.51 28.83 9.01
CA SER A 105 -22.79 29.27 8.42
C SER A 105 -23.89 29.52 9.46
N ASP A 106 -23.77 28.94 10.65
CA ASP A 106 -24.76 29.06 11.74
C ASP A 106 -24.51 30.26 12.67
N ILE A 107 -23.46 31.07 12.42
CA ILE A 107 -23.20 32.30 13.18
C ILE A 107 -24.06 33.43 12.56
N PRO A 108 -25.04 34.00 13.30
CA PRO A 108 -25.83 35.13 12.80
C PRO A 108 -24.92 36.33 12.55
N GLY A 109 -25.01 36.92 11.36
CA GLY A 109 -24.39 38.21 11.03
C GLY A 109 -25.10 39.38 11.69
#